data_AF-A0A6N6VSQ1-F1
#
_entry.id   AF-A0A6N6VSQ1-F1
#
_cell.length_a   1.000
_cell.length_b   1.000
_cell.length_c   1.000
_cell.angle_alpha   90.00
_cell.angle_beta   90.00
_cell.angle_gamma   90.00
#
_symmetry.space_group_name_H-M   'P 1'
#
loop_
_entity.id
_entity.type
_entity.pdbx_description
1 polymer ?
#
loop_
_entity_poly.entity_id
_entity_poly.type
_entity_poly.pdbx_seq_one_letter_code
_entity_poly.pdbx_strand_id
1 'polypeptide(L)'
;MLASPLNLFWTGAAIAVLLYLSFVSCALWNGLNIVIDRTGDPTLSSDAWTALCMALLWWTIISLGQYTRSANLAEAWKLSKLGVSMSTERLAELERGPTRAAHRRAHFFGLLGAAAGIVFYLLVYRPEGHAVWPKNMTLTNAWFFVMTLGLFTEIFRSLSFVRMDTTVFVRDLDHRVEIDLLDISKLDGFGRIALRGALPWLLTGTIVLLLLLGQRSTELFWPLIAGLVASATIVFAWPMWRVHRLIDNAKKMELARLRREIVETRAAFERPGTEGDRAASRLSALLALEERVEEVREWPLDMPTVFRFALYLALPLGSWLGGAVVERILGLVMG
;
A
#
# COMPACT_ATOMS: atom_id res chain seq x y z
N MET A 1 15.03 -19.28 0.92
CA MET A 1 15.50 -18.32 -0.11
C MET A 1 16.89 -17.89 0.30
N LEU A 2 17.92 -18.20 -0.50
CA LEU A 2 19.26 -17.64 -0.27
C LEU A 2 19.11 -16.12 -0.34
N ALA A 3 19.28 -15.44 0.79
CA ALA A 3 19.29 -13.99 0.81
C ALA A 3 20.35 -13.55 -0.19
N SER A 4 19.95 -12.73 -1.17
CA SER A 4 20.93 -12.02 -2.01
C SER A 4 21.98 -11.42 -1.07
N PRO A 5 23.28 -11.56 -1.35
CA PRO A 5 24.32 -10.97 -0.50
C PRO A 5 24.20 -9.44 -0.43
N LEU A 6 23.52 -8.83 -1.40
CA LEU A 6 23.19 -7.41 -1.42
C LEU A 6 21.79 -7.18 -0.82
N ASN A 7 21.69 -6.16 0.04
CA ASN A 7 20.42 -5.66 0.56
C ASN A 7 19.40 -5.47 -0.58
N LEU A 8 18.14 -5.83 -0.33
CA LEU A 8 17.01 -5.74 -1.27
C LEU A 8 16.97 -4.40 -2.01
N PHE A 9 17.23 -3.31 -1.29
CA PHE A 9 17.32 -1.96 -1.84
C PHE A 9 18.34 -1.84 -2.99
N TRP A 10 19.55 -2.38 -2.79
CA TRP A 10 20.62 -2.31 -3.79
C TRP A 10 20.33 -3.17 -5.01
N THR A 11 19.68 -4.32 -4.82
CA THR A 11 19.31 -5.17 -5.96
C THR A 11 18.31 -4.47 -6.88
N GLY A 12 17.29 -3.83 -6.32
CA GLY A 12 16.36 -3.05 -7.13
C GLY A 12 17.03 -1.83 -7.78
N ALA A 13 17.91 -1.14 -7.04
CA ALA A 13 18.60 0.04 -7.58
C ALA A 13 19.49 -0.34 -8.77
N ALA A 14 20.22 -1.46 -8.66
CA ALA A 14 20.99 -2.01 -9.77
C ALA A 14 20.09 -2.37 -10.97
N ILE A 15 18.92 -2.98 -10.73
CA ILE A 15 17.95 -3.26 -11.80
C ILE A 15 17.50 -1.97 -12.49
N ALA A 16 17.14 -0.92 -11.73
CA ALA A 16 16.75 0.36 -12.34
C ALA A 16 17.88 1.00 -13.15
N VAL A 17 19.11 0.98 -12.65
CA VAL A 17 20.28 1.46 -13.42
C VAL A 17 20.43 0.67 -14.71
N LEU A 18 20.35 -0.67 -14.66
CA LEU A 18 20.43 -1.52 -15.85
C LEU A 18 19.29 -1.26 -16.84
N LEU A 19 18.07 -1.06 -16.35
CA LEU A 19 16.93 -0.70 -17.19
C LEU A 19 17.16 0.65 -17.87
N TYR A 20 17.63 1.66 -17.14
CA TYR A 20 17.93 2.97 -17.73
C TYR A 20 19.09 2.91 -18.73
N LEU A 21 20.16 2.18 -18.42
CA LEU A 21 21.28 1.95 -19.35
C LEU A 21 20.81 1.24 -20.62
N SER A 22 19.88 0.28 -20.50
CA SER A 22 19.32 -0.39 -21.68
C SER A 22 18.54 0.57 -22.59
N PHE A 23 17.84 1.56 -22.01
CA PHE A 23 17.23 2.64 -22.78
C PHE A 23 18.29 3.51 -23.46
N VAL A 24 19.34 3.91 -22.74
CA VAL A 24 20.44 4.72 -23.30
C VAL A 24 21.06 4.01 -24.50
N SER A 25 21.30 2.71 -24.43
CA SER A 25 21.78 1.92 -25.57
C SER A 25 20.81 1.96 -26.76
N CYS A 26 19.50 1.86 -26.52
CA CYS A 26 18.48 1.95 -27.59
C CYS A 26 18.43 3.36 -28.20
N ALA A 27 18.56 4.40 -27.38
CA ALA A 27 18.56 5.80 -27.80
C ALA A 27 19.78 6.12 -28.67
N LEU A 28 20.98 5.69 -28.24
CA LEU A 28 22.22 5.84 -29.00
C LEU A 28 22.15 5.13 -30.35
N TRP A 29 21.55 3.94 -30.40
CA TRP A 29 21.34 3.20 -31.65
C TRP A 29 20.45 3.96 -32.64
N ASN A 30 19.41 4.62 -32.15
CA ASN A 30 18.50 5.42 -32.98
C ASN A 30 19.01 6.85 -33.24
N GLY A 31 20.20 7.22 -32.76
CA GLY A 31 20.73 8.57 -32.90
C GLY A 31 19.95 9.65 -32.15
N LEU A 32 19.25 9.28 -31.06
CA LEU A 32 18.49 10.23 -30.25
C LEU A 32 19.40 10.96 -29.25
N ASN A 33 19.24 12.28 -29.16
CA ASN A 33 19.94 13.10 -28.17
C ASN A 33 19.31 12.89 -26.78
N ILE A 34 20.14 12.46 -25.83
CA ILE A 34 19.73 12.24 -24.43
C ILE A 34 19.71 13.55 -23.66
N VAL A 35 20.67 14.44 -23.94
CA VAL A 35 20.76 15.77 -23.35
C VAL A 35 20.44 16.78 -24.45
N ILE A 36 19.47 17.65 -24.18
CA ILE A 36 19.05 18.72 -25.07
C ILE A 36 19.34 20.03 -24.36
N ASP A 37 20.03 20.92 -25.06
CA ASP A 37 20.19 22.30 -24.62
C ASP A 37 18.92 23.07 -24.99
N ARG A 38 18.09 23.38 -23.99
CA ARG A 38 17.00 24.34 -24.12
C ARG A 38 17.45 25.57 -23.34
N THR A 39 17.59 26.68 -24.03
CA THR A 39 17.88 28.00 -23.44
C THR A 39 19.23 28.16 -22.72
N GLY A 40 20.23 27.32 -23.02
CA GLY A 40 21.58 27.39 -22.43
C GLY A 40 21.77 26.49 -21.21
N ASP A 41 20.72 25.80 -20.76
CA ASP A 41 20.78 24.84 -19.67
C ASP A 41 20.65 23.40 -20.22
N PRO A 42 21.64 22.52 -19.96
CA PRO A 42 21.57 21.14 -20.38
C PRO A 42 20.45 20.42 -19.61
N THR A 43 19.40 20.02 -20.32
CA THR A 43 18.25 19.29 -19.76
C THR A 43 18.12 17.91 -20.40
N LEU A 44 17.51 16.94 -19.69
CA LEU A 44 17.23 15.63 -20.27
C LEU A 44 16.14 15.74 -21.34
N SER A 45 16.26 14.97 -22.42
CA SER A 45 15.16 14.82 -23.38
C SER A 45 13.93 14.20 -22.71
N SER A 46 12.74 14.51 -23.23
CA SER A 46 11.47 13.99 -22.67
C SER A 46 11.45 12.46 -22.64
N ASP A 47 12.03 11.81 -23.65
CA ASP A 47 12.19 10.36 -23.68
C ASP A 47 13.15 9.86 -22.59
N ALA A 48 14.30 10.50 -22.42
CA ALA A 48 15.25 10.13 -21.36
C ALA A 48 14.66 10.32 -19.95
N TRP A 49 13.93 11.41 -19.73
CA TRP A 49 13.19 11.65 -18.49
C TRP A 49 12.14 10.56 -18.24
N THR A 50 11.34 10.22 -19.26
CA THR A 50 10.30 9.18 -19.15
C THR A 50 10.91 7.82 -18.86
N ALA A 51 12.02 7.47 -19.51
CA ALA A 51 12.75 6.23 -19.25
C ALA A 51 13.33 6.17 -17.84
N LEU A 52 13.85 7.28 -17.32
CA LEU A 52 14.32 7.40 -15.94
C LEU A 52 13.17 7.16 -14.95
N CYS A 53 12.02 7.82 -15.16
CA CYS A 53 10.83 7.60 -14.34
C CYS A 53 10.35 6.15 -14.39
N MET A 54 10.35 5.51 -15.57
CA MET A 54 9.99 4.08 -15.68
C MET A 54 10.97 3.18 -14.92
N ALA A 55 12.28 3.44 -15.00
CA ALA A 55 13.27 2.70 -14.24
C ALA A 55 13.03 2.83 -12.72
N LEU A 56 12.72 4.04 -12.24
CA LEU A 56 12.37 4.29 -10.84
C LEU A 56 11.06 3.60 -10.42
N LEU A 57 10.06 3.52 -11.30
CA LEU A 57 8.83 2.76 -11.06
C LEU A 57 9.14 1.27 -10.87
N TRP A 58 9.96 0.69 -11.75
CA TRP A 58 10.39 -0.70 -11.62
C TRP A 58 11.16 -0.96 -10.33
N TRP A 59 12.07 -0.06 -9.97
CA TRP A 59 12.77 -0.11 -8.67
C TRP A 59 11.79 -0.12 -7.50
N THR A 60 10.79 0.77 -7.53
CA THR A 60 9.79 0.89 -6.47
C THR A 60 8.95 -0.38 -6.36
N ILE A 61 8.46 -0.92 -7.48
CA ILE A 61 7.64 -2.14 -7.51
C ILE A 61 8.43 -3.34 -6.95
N ILE A 62 9.68 -3.54 -7.42
CA ILE A 62 10.50 -4.69 -7.03
C ILE A 62 10.96 -4.56 -5.58
N SER A 63 11.62 -3.45 -5.24
CA SER A 63 12.25 -3.28 -3.91
C SER A 63 11.20 -3.21 -2.82
N LEU A 64 10.13 -2.46 -3.06
CA LEU A 64 9.12 -2.21 -2.05
C LEU A 64 8.15 -3.38 -1.91
N GLY A 65 7.87 -4.11 -3.00
CA GLY A 65 7.14 -5.38 -2.92
C GLY A 65 7.86 -6.40 -2.04
N GLN A 66 9.19 -6.51 -2.16
CA GLN A 66 9.97 -7.42 -1.33
C GLN A 66 10.12 -6.92 0.12
N TYR A 67 10.35 -5.62 0.31
CA TYR A 67 10.41 -5.00 1.64
C TYR A 67 9.09 -5.16 2.41
N THR A 68 7.96 -4.87 1.77
CA THR A 68 6.63 -5.00 2.42
C THR A 68 6.37 -6.45 2.81
N ARG A 69 6.69 -7.41 1.94
CA ARG A 69 6.56 -8.83 2.26
C ARG A 69 7.42 -9.25 3.45
N SER A 70 8.71 -8.91 3.47
CA SER A 70 9.62 -9.30 4.54
C SER A 70 9.25 -8.64 5.88
N ALA A 71 8.90 -7.35 5.85
CA ALA A 71 8.45 -6.63 7.03
C ALA A 71 7.12 -7.17 7.55
N ASN A 72 6.17 -7.53 6.68
CA ASN A 72 4.88 -8.07 7.07
C ASN A 72 5.02 -9.47 7.69
N LEU A 73 5.90 -10.32 7.16
CA LEU A 73 6.27 -11.58 7.78
C LEU A 73 6.86 -11.38 9.18
N ALA A 74 7.81 -10.44 9.33
CA ALA A 74 8.42 -10.15 10.62
C ALA A 74 7.39 -9.63 11.65
N GLU A 75 6.44 -8.80 11.21
CA GLU A 75 5.36 -8.31 12.07
C GLU A 75 4.38 -9.42 12.45
N ALA A 76 4.02 -10.30 11.51
CA ALA A 76 3.15 -11.45 11.78
C ALA A 76 3.76 -12.37 12.84
N TRP A 77 5.07 -12.61 12.78
CA TRP A 77 5.80 -13.34 13.82
C TRP A 77 5.82 -12.64 15.18
N LYS A 78 5.84 -11.31 15.22
CA LYS A 78 5.73 -10.57 16.49
C LYS A 78 4.32 -10.68 17.06
N LEU A 79 3.29 -10.53 16.23
CA LEU A 79 1.90 -10.65 16.63
C LEU A 79 1.59 -12.06 17.16
N SER A 80 2.13 -13.11 16.52
CA SER A 80 1.94 -14.48 16.99
C SER A 80 2.54 -14.73 18.38
N LYS A 81 3.66 -14.07 18.71
CA LYS A 81 4.27 -14.13 20.05
C LYS A 81 3.48 -13.39 21.11
N LEU A 82 2.67 -12.41 20.72
CA LEU A 82 1.84 -11.60 21.63
C LEU A 82 0.47 -12.23 21.92
N GLY A 83 0.26 -13.49 21.52
CA GLY A 83 -1.00 -14.21 21.78
C GLY A 83 -2.09 -13.96 20.73
N VAL A 84 -1.81 -13.17 19.68
CA VAL A 84 -2.69 -13.14 18.50
C VAL A 84 -2.49 -14.48 17.78
N SER A 85 -3.39 -15.41 18.01
CA SER A 85 -3.30 -16.85 17.67
C SER A 85 -3.28 -17.15 16.16
N MET A 86 -2.27 -16.65 15.44
CA MET A 86 -1.94 -17.17 14.12
C MET A 86 -1.35 -18.56 14.26
N SER A 87 -1.96 -19.55 13.59
CA SER A 87 -1.41 -20.91 13.61
C SER A 87 0.00 -20.91 13.00
N THR A 88 0.90 -21.68 13.62
CA THR A 88 2.26 -21.87 13.12
C THR A 88 2.28 -22.43 11.70
N GLU A 89 1.30 -23.28 11.36
CA GLU A 89 1.08 -23.80 10.01
C GLU A 89 0.88 -22.68 8.98
N ARG A 90 0.13 -21.63 9.33
CA ARG A 90 -0.13 -20.48 8.44
C ARG A 90 1.06 -19.57 8.29
N LEU A 91 1.82 -19.34 9.37
CA LEU A 91 3.10 -18.65 9.28
C LEU A 91 4.05 -19.40 8.34
N ALA A 92 4.08 -20.73 8.44
CA ALA A 92 4.83 -21.58 7.52
C ALA A 92 4.27 -21.56 6.08
N GLU A 93 2.97 -21.35 5.87
CA GLU A 93 2.40 -21.16 4.53
C GLU A 93 2.78 -19.80 3.94
N LEU A 94 2.73 -18.71 4.73
CA LEU A 94 3.20 -17.39 4.31
C LEU A 94 4.69 -17.40 3.94
N GLU A 95 5.48 -18.17 4.69
CA GLU A 95 6.91 -18.39 4.40
C GLU A 95 7.13 -19.22 3.14
N ARG A 96 6.37 -20.31 2.96
CA ARG A 96 6.38 -21.14 1.72
C ARG A 96 5.95 -20.36 0.49
N GLY A 97 5.16 -19.31 0.66
CA GLY A 97 4.73 -18.40 -0.40
C GLY A 97 3.42 -18.83 -1.07
N PRO A 98 3.06 -18.16 -2.18
CA PRO A 98 1.73 -18.31 -2.77
C PRO A 98 1.44 -19.74 -3.26
N THR A 99 0.21 -20.19 -3.03
CA THR A 99 -0.26 -21.50 -3.51
C THR A 99 -0.32 -21.55 -5.04
N ARG A 100 -0.32 -22.75 -5.64
CA ARG A 100 -0.47 -22.90 -7.11
C ARG A 100 -1.72 -22.19 -7.65
N ALA A 101 -2.83 -22.22 -6.90
CA ALA A 101 -4.05 -21.51 -7.26
C ALA A 101 -3.88 -19.98 -7.22
N ALA A 102 -3.10 -19.46 -6.26
CA ALA A 102 -2.72 -18.05 -6.21
C ALA A 102 -1.91 -17.66 -7.45
N HIS A 103 -0.91 -18.46 -7.82
CA HIS A 103 -0.11 -18.24 -9.01
C HIS A 103 -0.95 -18.19 -10.29
N ARG A 104 -1.88 -19.13 -10.50
CA ARG A 104 -2.78 -19.10 -11.68
C ARG A 104 -3.61 -17.82 -11.74
N ARG A 105 -4.18 -17.39 -10.61
CA ARG A 105 -4.93 -16.13 -10.54
C ARG A 105 -4.03 -14.93 -10.83
N ALA A 106 -2.84 -14.89 -10.25
CA ALA A 106 -1.86 -13.85 -10.48
C ALA A 106 -1.44 -13.77 -11.96
N HIS A 107 -1.29 -14.91 -12.65
CA HIS A 107 -1.04 -14.94 -14.09
C HIS A 107 -2.23 -14.40 -14.89
N PHE A 108 -3.47 -14.76 -14.54
CA PHE A 108 -4.65 -14.22 -15.20
C PHE A 108 -4.74 -12.69 -15.04
N PHE A 109 -4.54 -12.17 -13.83
CA PHE A 109 -4.46 -10.72 -13.60
C PHE A 109 -3.29 -10.08 -14.35
N GLY A 110 -2.15 -10.77 -14.45
CA GLY A 110 -1.01 -10.33 -15.26
C GLY A 110 -1.37 -10.18 -16.74
N LEU A 111 -2.11 -11.13 -17.33
CA LEU A 111 -2.58 -11.04 -18.71
C LEU A 111 -3.56 -9.88 -18.91
N LEU A 112 -4.46 -9.64 -17.95
CA LEU A 112 -5.33 -8.47 -17.96
C LEU A 112 -4.52 -7.16 -17.87
N GLY A 113 -3.49 -7.14 -17.03
CA GLY A 113 -2.54 -6.03 -16.94
C GLY A 113 -1.81 -5.80 -18.26
N ALA A 114 -1.31 -6.85 -18.91
CA ALA A 114 -0.68 -6.76 -20.21
C ALA A 114 -1.63 -6.15 -21.26
N ALA A 115 -2.87 -6.63 -21.34
CA ALA A 115 -3.87 -6.07 -22.25
C ALA A 115 -4.14 -4.57 -21.95
N ALA A 116 -4.28 -4.20 -20.68
CA ALA A 116 -4.43 -2.80 -20.27
C ALA A 116 -3.19 -1.95 -20.62
N GLY A 117 -1.99 -2.50 -20.48
CA GLY A 117 -0.73 -1.85 -20.85
C GLY A 117 -0.61 -1.59 -22.34
N ILE A 118 -1.08 -2.51 -23.20
CA ILE A 118 -1.16 -2.30 -24.65
C ILE A 118 -2.09 -1.14 -24.97
N VAL A 119 -3.30 -1.15 -24.39
CA VAL A 119 -4.29 -0.07 -24.59
C VAL A 119 -3.72 1.26 -24.10
N PHE A 120 -3.09 1.28 -22.93
CA PHE A 120 -2.45 2.47 -22.38
C PHE A 120 -1.35 2.99 -23.29
N TYR A 121 -0.44 2.13 -23.76
CA TYR A 121 0.62 2.51 -24.68
C TYR A 121 0.05 3.12 -25.97
N LEU A 122 -0.93 2.49 -26.60
CA LEU A 122 -1.53 2.97 -27.85
C LEU A 122 -2.27 4.32 -27.68
N LEU A 123 -2.89 4.56 -26.52
CA LEU A 123 -3.63 5.79 -26.25
C LEU A 123 -2.72 6.94 -25.81
N VAL A 124 -1.76 6.66 -24.93
CA VAL A 124 -0.97 7.66 -24.21
C VAL A 124 0.37 7.93 -24.90
N TYR A 125 1.06 6.89 -25.35
CA TYR A 125 2.38 7.02 -25.95
C TYR A 125 2.25 7.39 -27.43
N ARG A 126 2.36 8.69 -27.71
CA ARG A 126 2.32 9.25 -29.07
C ARG A 126 3.57 10.08 -29.33
N PRO A 127 4.70 9.43 -29.70
CA PRO A 127 5.89 10.16 -30.09
C PRO A 127 5.53 11.06 -31.28
N GLU A 128 5.85 12.35 -31.17
CA GLU A 128 5.60 13.37 -32.20
C GLU A 128 4.12 13.55 -32.59
N GLY A 129 3.18 13.07 -31.77
CA GLY A 129 1.73 13.20 -32.01
C GLY A 129 1.13 12.20 -32.99
N HIS A 130 1.92 11.26 -33.53
CA HIS A 130 1.44 10.21 -34.42
C HIS A 130 1.28 8.87 -33.69
N ALA A 131 0.32 8.06 -34.15
CA ALA A 131 0.14 6.70 -33.64
C ALA A 131 1.32 5.83 -34.10
N VAL A 132 1.94 5.11 -33.16
CA VAL A 132 3.04 4.18 -33.46
C VAL A 132 2.46 2.95 -34.16
N TRP A 133 2.70 2.84 -35.47
CA TRP A 133 2.39 1.64 -36.23
C TRP A 133 3.59 0.69 -36.29
N PRO A 134 3.40 -0.64 -36.38
CA PRO A 134 4.47 -1.62 -36.37
C PRO A 134 5.57 -1.37 -37.42
N LYS A 135 5.21 -0.77 -38.55
CA LYS A 135 6.14 -0.51 -39.66
C LYS A 135 7.20 0.57 -39.36
N ASN A 136 6.94 1.47 -38.41
CA ASN A 136 7.84 2.58 -38.08
C ASN A 136 8.35 2.48 -36.63
N MET A 137 8.39 1.27 -36.05
CA MET A 137 8.77 1.09 -34.66
C MET A 137 10.28 1.19 -34.51
N THR A 138 10.75 2.29 -33.93
CA THR A 138 12.15 2.45 -33.52
C THR A 138 12.47 1.51 -32.35
N LEU A 139 13.75 1.23 -32.12
CA LEU A 139 14.17 0.40 -30.98
C LEU A 139 13.75 1.02 -29.64
N THR A 140 13.71 2.35 -29.54
CA THR A 140 13.24 3.09 -28.37
C THR A 140 11.74 2.90 -28.14
N ASN A 141 10.94 2.95 -29.21
CA ASN A 141 9.49 2.69 -29.12
C ASN A 141 9.22 1.26 -28.64
N ALA A 142 9.98 0.28 -29.17
CA ALA A 142 9.92 -1.11 -28.73
C ALA A 142 10.24 -1.26 -27.24
N TRP A 143 11.28 -0.56 -26.78
CA TRP A 143 11.68 -0.55 -25.37
C TRP A 143 10.55 -0.03 -24.47
N PHE A 144 9.98 1.14 -24.79
CA PHE A 144 8.86 1.70 -24.01
C PHE A 144 7.63 0.77 -24.00
N PHE A 145 7.33 0.14 -25.14
CA PHE A 145 6.24 -0.82 -25.24
C PHE A 145 6.44 -2.00 -24.28
N VAL A 146 7.61 -2.64 -24.33
CA VAL A 146 7.96 -3.79 -23.45
C VAL A 146 7.93 -3.39 -21.99
N MET A 147 8.52 -2.23 -21.64
CA MET A 147 8.55 -1.76 -20.26
C MET A 147 7.15 -1.43 -19.73
N THR A 148 6.29 -0.82 -20.56
CA THR A 148 4.93 -0.46 -20.17
C THR A 148 4.10 -1.71 -19.96
N LEU A 149 4.21 -2.68 -20.87
CA LEU A 149 3.55 -3.97 -20.77
C LEU A 149 3.93 -4.71 -19.49
N GLY A 150 5.24 -4.80 -19.21
CA GLY A 150 5.76 -5.44 -18.01
C GLY A 150 5.30 -4.73 -16.73
N LEU A 151 5.30 -3.39 -16.73
CA LEU A 151 4.90 -2.60 -15.57
C LEU A 151 3.41 -2.80 -15.25
N PHE A 152 2.52 -2.74 -16.24
CA PHE A 152 1.10 -2.99 -16.02
C PHE A 152 0.83 -4.45 -15.60
N THR A 153 1.55 -5.40 -16.19
CA THR A 153 1.48 -6.82 -15.78
C THR A 153 1.82 -6.96 -14.29
N GLU A 154 2.90 -6.33 -13.83
CA GLU A 154 3.34 -6.38 -12.43
C GLU A 154 2.40 -5.63 -11.48
N ILE A 155 1.85 -4.47 -11.87
CA ILE A 155 0.88 -3.74 -11.06
C ILE A 155 -0.37 -4.58 -10.82
N PHE A 156 -0.95 -5.17 -11.88
CA PHE A 156 -2.14 -6.01 -11.75
C PHE A 156 -1.85 -7.30 -10.96
N ARG A 157 -0.67 -7.89 -11.18
CA ARG A 157 -0.21 -9.04 -10.41
C ARG A 157 -0.08 -8.69 -8.93
N SER A 158 0.53 -7.56 -8.59
CA SER A 158 0.66 -7.05 -7.23
C SER A 158 -0.71 -6.82 -6.58
N LEU A 159 -1.65 -6.18 -7.30
CA LEU A 159 -3.01 -5.95 -6.81
C LEU A 159 -3.74 -7.26 -6.48
N SER A 160 -3.47 -8.32 -7.25
CA SER A 160 -4.03 -9.66 -6.98
C SER A 160 -3.48 -10.29 -5.69
N PHE A 161 -2.20 -10.07 -5.39
CA PHE A 161 -1.57 -10.56 -4.16
C PHE A 161 -2.01 -9.78 -2.92
N VAL A 162 -2.13 -8.46 -3.02
CA VAL A 162 -2.58 -7.62 -1.90
C VAL A 162 -3.97 -8.06 -1.39
N ARG A 163 -4.88 -8.38 -2.31
CA ARG A 163 -6.19 -8.94 -1.93
C ARG A 163 -6.08 -10.27 -1.22
N MET A 164 -5.16 -11.13 -1.65
CA MET A 164 -5.01 -12.47 -1.06
C MET A 164 -4.39 -12.42 0.34
N ASP A 165 -3.32 -11.65 0.52
CA ASP A 165 -2.64 -11.54 1.82
C ASP A 165 -3.56 -10.91 2.86
N THR A 166 -4.30 -9.86 2.48
CA THR A 166 -5.22 -9.18 3.39
C THR A 166 -6.41 -10.07 3.77
N THR A 167 -6.98 -10.82 2.82
CA THR A 167 -8.15 -11.67 3.09
C THR A 167 -7.80 -12.90 3.90
N VAL A 168 -6.64 -13.52 3.66
CA VAL A 168 -6.18 -14.66 4.44
C VAL A 168 -5.89 -14.24 5.88
N PHE A 169 -5.18 -13.13 6.07
CA PHE A 169 -4.88 -12.61 7.39
C PHE A 169 -6.16 -12.31 8.18
N VAL A 170 -7.08 -11.55 7.58
CA VAL A 170 -8.32 -11.10 8.23
C VAL A 170 -9.33 -12.22 8.46
N ARG A 171 -9.44 -13.21 7.57
CA ARG A 171 -10.42 -14.30 7.73
C ARG A 171 -10.07 -15.19 8.92
N ASP A 172 -8.80 -15.40 9.18
CA ASP A 172 -8.36 -16.23 10.30
C ASP A 172 -8.47 -15.46 11.65
N LEU A 173 -8.43 -14.11 11.62
CA LEU A 173 -8.71 -13.28 12.79
C LEU A 173 -10.13 -13.44 13.36
N ASP A 174 -11.11 -13.64 12.49
CA ASP A 174 -12.54 -13.67 12.84
C ASP A 174 -12.94 -14.87 13.72
N HIS A 175 -12.10 -15.90 13.83
CA HIS A 175 -12.45 -17.15 14.51
C HIS A 175 -11.58 -17.53 15.70
N ARG A 176 -10.43 -16.87 15.92
CA ARG A 176 -9.46 -17.35 16.94
C ARG A 176 -8.79 -16.26 17.76
N VAL A 177 -8.94 -14.99 17.39
CA VAL A 177 -8.26 -13.90 18.10
C VAL A 177 -9.13 -13.44 19.26
N GLU A 178 -8.72 -13.80 20.47
CA GLU A 178 -9.21 -13.17 21.69
C GLU A 178 -8.67 -11.73 21.72
N ILE A 179 -9.56 -10.77 21.47
CA ILE A 179 -9.20 -9.36 21.54
C ILE A 179 -9.23 -8.95 23.01
N ASP A 180 -8.05 -8.70 23.54
CA ASP A 180 -7.88 -8.04 24.84
C ASP A 180 -8.27 -6.56 24.70
N LEU A 181 -9.54 -6.25 25.01
CA LEU A 181 -10.07 -4.88 24.93
C LEU A 181 -9.33 -3.92 25.86
N LEU A 182 -8.68 -4.42 26.91
CA LEU A 182 -7.92 -3.61 27.86
C LEU A 182 -6.52 -3.24 27.35
N ASP A 183 -6.04 -3.94 26.31
CA ASP A 183 -4.74 -3.70 25.68
C ASP A 183 -4.83 -3.74 24.14
N ILE A 184 -5.50 -2.73 23.60
CA ILE A 184 -5.64 -2.52 22.15
C ILE A 184 -4.29 -2.28 21.47
N SER A 185 -3.24 -1.90 22.20
CA SER A 185 -1.93 -1.56 21.62
C SER A 185 -1.29 -2.74 20.87
N LYS A 186 -1.66 -3.96 21.24
CA LYS A 186 -1.29 -5.19 20.51
C LYS A 186 -1.78 -5.18 19.05
N LEU A 187 -2.85 -4.45 18.75
CA LEU A 187 -3.43 -4.31 17.41
C LEU A 187 -2.76 -3.22 16.55
N ASP A 188 -1.87 -2.39 17.11
CA ASP A 188 -1.18 -1.34 16.34
C ASP A 188 -0.29 -1.92 15.22
N GLY A 189 0.10 -3.19 15.35
CA GLY A 189 0.78 -3.94 14.30
C GLY A 189 -0.02 -3.98 12.99
N PHE A 190 -1.35 -4.04 13.06
CA PHE A 190 -2.22 -3.99 11.88
C PHE A 190 -2.14 -2.65 11.15
N GLY A 191 -2.12 -1.54 11.90
CA GLY A 191 -1.95 -0.21 11.32
C GLY A 191 -0.61 -0.07 10.61
N ARG A 192 0.47 -0.62 11.20
CA ARG A 192 1.80 -0.66 10.57
C ARG A 192 1.84 -1.51 9.31
N ILE A 193 1.16 -2.67 9.29
CA ILE A 193 1.06 -3.55 8.11
C ILE A 193 0.27 -2.84 7.00
N ALA A 194 -0.88 -2.24 7.33
CA ALA A 194 -1.71 -1.51 6.37
C ALA A 194 -0.95 -0.29 5.77
N LEU A 195 -0.27 0.48 6.60
CA LEU A 195 0.56 1.62 6.16
C LEU A 195 1.68 1.17 5.22
N ARG A 196 2.37 0.08 5.56
CA ARG A 196 3.41 -0.51 4.69
C ARG A 196 2.81 -1.00 3.36
N GLY A 197 1.63 -1.61 3.38
CA GLY A 197 0.94 -2.05 2.17
C GLY A 197 0.55 -0.90 1.25
N ALA A 198 0.24 0.28 1.81
CA ALA A 198 -0.11 1.47 1.02
C ALA A 198 1.12 2.21 0.46
N LEU A 199 2.28 2.10 1.11
CA LEU A 199 3.50 2.84 0.75
C LEU A 199 3.94 2.63 -0.72
N PRO A 200 3.89 1.41 -1.31
CA PRO A 200 4.19 1.22 -2.73
C PRO A 200 3.29 2.01 -3.66
N TRP A 201 2.00 2.10 -3.35
CA TRP A 201 1.04 2.85 -4.16
C TRP A 201 1.29 4.36 -4.07
N LEU A 202 1.64 4.85 -2.89
CA LEU A 202 1.96 6.27 -2.68
C LEU A 202 3.24 6.68 -3.41
N LEU A 203 4.32 5.90 -3.29
CA LEU A 203 5.57 6.17 -4.02
C LEU A 203 5.39 6.03 -5.54
N THR A 204 4.65 5.01 -5.99
CA THR A 204 4.30 4.86 -7.41
C THR A 204 3.52 6.09 -7.89
N GLY A 205 2.57 6.59 -7.09
CA GLY A 205 1.86 7.84 -7.33
C GLY A 205 2.79 9.04 -7.49
N THR A 206 3.74 9.21 -6.58
CA THR A 206 4.74 10.29 -6.67
C THR A 206 5.57 10.19 -7.95
N ILE A 207 6.05 9.02 -8.32
CA ILE A 207 6.86 8.85 -9.55
C ILE A 207 6.00 9.05 -10.81
N VAL A 208 4.74 8.61 -10.81
CA VAL A 208 3.80 8.89 -11.90
C VAL A 208 3.57 10.39 -12.06
N LEU A 209 3.46 11.15 -10.95
CA LEU A 209 3.37 12.61 -11.00
C LEU A 209 4.65 13.27 -11.53
N LEU A 210 5.84 12.71 -11.23
CA LEU A 210 7.10 13.17 -11.85
C LEU A 210 7.12 12.90 -13.36
N LEU A 211 6.58 11.77 -13.79
CA LEU A 211 6.45 11.43 -15.21
C LEU A 211 5.52 12.40 -15.95
N LEU A 212 4.43 12.82 -15.30
CA LEU A 212 3.51 13.87 -15.78
C LEU A 212 4.19 15.21 -16.04
N LEU A 213 5.15 15.60 -15.19
CA LEU A 213 5.86 16.88 -15.33
C LEU A 213 6.61 16.99 -16.66
N GLY A 214 6.99 15.85 -17.25
CA GLY A 214 7.68 15.78 -18.55
C GLY A 214 6.76 15.64 -19.77
N GLN A 215 5.43 15.56 -19.58
CA GLN A 215 4.46 15.23 -20.63
C GLN A 215 3.48 16.38 -20.89
N ARG A 216 3.14 16.60 -22.17
CA ARG A 216 2.20 17.66 -22.60
C ARG A 216 0.72 17.33 -22.36
N SER A 217 0.36 16.04 -22.28
CA SER A 217 -1.04 15.59 -22.24
C SER A 217 -1.48 15.16 -20.83
N THR A 218 -1.82 16.14 -19.98
CA THR A 218 -2.19 15.91 -18.57
C THR A 218 -3.55 15.22 -18.39
N GLU A 219 -4.48 15.38 -19.33
CA GLU A 219 -5.86 14.89 -19.22
C GLU A 219 -5.96 13.36 -19.06
N LEU A 220 -5.08 12.62 -19.74
CA LEU A 220 -5.14 11.16 -19.79
C LEU A 220 -4.60 10.49 -18.51
N PHE A 221 -3.91 11.24 -17.66
CA PHE A 221 -3.30 10.75 -16.42
C PHE A 221 -4.20 10.90 -15.19
N TRP A 222 -5.25 11.72 -15.24
CA TRP A 222 -6.19 11.87 -14.13
C TRP A 222 -6.80 10.54 -13.66
N PRO A 223 -7.30 9.67 -14.57
CA PRO A 223 -7.78 8.35 -14.17
C PRO A 223 -6.70 7.48 -13.51
N LEU A 224 -5.44 7.61 -13.95
CA LEU A 224 -4.32 6.87 -13.38
C LEU A 224 -4.01 7.35 -11.95
N ILE A 225 -3.93 8.66 -11.73
CA ILE A 225 -3.73 9.24 -10.38
C ILE A 225 -4.88 8.84 -9.46
N ALA A 226 -6.12 9.00 -9.92
CA ALA A 226 -7.30 8.62 -9.16
C ALA A 226 -7.27 7.12 -8.80
N GLY A 227 -6.88 6.26 -9.75
CA GLY A 227 -6.71 4.83 -9.53
C GLY A 227 -5.63 4.50 -8.51
N LEU A 228 -4.49 5.22 -8.51
CA LEU A 228 -3.41 5.03 -7.55
C LEU A 228 -3.82 5.48 -6.13
N VAL A 229 -4.46 6.63 -5.99
CA VAL A 229 -4.97 7.15 -4.71
C VAL A 229 -6.08 6.23 -4.16
N ALA A 230 -7.00 5.80 -5.02
CA ALA A 230 -8.03 4.84 -4.64
C ALA A 230 -7.41 3.51 -4.19
N SER A 231 -6.41 3.01 -4.91
CA SER A 231 -5.71 1.78 -4.55
C SER A 231 -4.99 1.91 -3.20
N ALA A 232 -4.23 2.98 -2.98
CA ALA A 232 -3.57 3.25 -1.70
C ALA A 232 -4.58 3.29 -0.54
N THR A 233 -5.70 4.02 -0.74
CA THR A 233 -6.77 4.14 0.24
C THR A 233 -7.44 2.80 0.52
N ILE A 234 -7.77 2.00 -0.51
CA ILE A 234 -8.39 0.69 -0.34
C ILE A 234 -7.46 -0.26 0.42
N VAL A 235 -6.17 -0.30 0.04
CA VAL A 235 -5.18 -1.18 0.68
C VAL A 235 -4.97 -0.81 2.15
N PHE A 236 -5.03 0.48 2.49
CA PHE A 236 -4.94 0.95 3.86
C PHE A 236 -6.24 0.74 4.66
N ALA A 237 -7.38 1.17 4.12
CA ALA A 237 -8.65 1.22 4.84
C ALA A 237 -9.29 -0.15 5.02
N TRP A 238 -9.10 -1.08 4.07
CA TRP A 238 -9.77 -2.38 4.12
C TRP A 238 -9.37 -3.25 5.33
N PRO A 239 -8.07 -3.46 5.64
CA PRO A 239 -7.68 -4.14 6.87
C PRO A 239 -8.18 -3.44 8.13
N MET A 240 -8.13 -2.10 8.16
CA MET A 240 -8.53 -1.29 9.32
C MET A 240 -10.02 -1.42 9.61
N TRP A 241 -10.86 -1.33 8.58
CA TRP A 241 -12.31 -1.48 8.73
C TRP A 241 -12.69 -2.88 9.23
N ARG A 242 -11.96 -3.90 8.79
CA ARG A 242 -12.17 -5.27 9.26
C ARG A 242 -11.83 -5.43 10.73
N VAL A 243 -10.66 -4.95 11.15
CA VAL A 243 -10.25 -5.00 12.56
C VAL A 243 -11.17 -4.14 13.44
N HIS A 244 -11.62 -2.98 12.96
CA HIS A 244 -12.64 -2.18 13.63
C HIS A 244 -13.91 -2.98 13.91
N ARG A 245 -14.43 -3.71 12.92
CA ARG A 245 -15.60 -4.58 13.12
C ARG A 245 -15.35 -5.70 14.15
N LEU A 246 -14.14 -6.23 14.21
CA LEU A 246 -13.78 -7.24 15.21
C LEU A 246 -13.75 -6.64 16.62
N ILE A 247 -13.17 -5.46 16.81
CA ILE A 247 -13.14 -4.74 18.09
C ILE A 247 -14.57 -4.38 18.52
N ASP A 248 -15.39 -3.84 17.62
CA ASP A 248 -16.80 -3.49 17.88
C ASP A 248 -17.62 -4.72 18.32
N ASN A 249 -17.46 -5.85 17.62
CA ASN A 249 -18.12 -7.10 18.01
C ASN A 249 -17.64 -7.60 19.39
N ALA A 250 -16.33 -7.60 19.64
CA ALA A 250 -15.76 -8.03 20.92
C ALA A 250 -16.24 -7.13 22.07
N LYS A 251 -16.26 -5.81 21.86
CA LYS A 251 -16.77 -4.81 22.81
C LYS A 251 -18.25 -5.04 23.12
N LYS A 252 -19.09 -5.26 22.11
CA LYS A 252 -20.52 -5.59 22.29
C LYS A 252 -20.73 -6.88 23.08
N MET A 253 -19.96 -7.92 22.79
CA MET A 253 -20.05 -9.19 23.49
C MET A 253 -19.64 -9.05 24.96
N GLU A 254 -18.54 -8.35 25.24
CA GLU A 254 -18.05 -8.17 26.61
C GLU A 254 -18.98 -7.27 27.43
N LEU A 255 -19.49 -6.16 26.86
CA LEU A 255 -20.49 -5.32 27.52
C LEU A 255 -21.79 -6.09 27.81
N ALA A 256 -22.26 -6.91 26.86
CA ALA A 256 -23.44 -7.75 27.08
C ALA A 256 -23.22 -8.81 28.19
N ARG A 257 -21.98 -9.30 28.34
CA ARG A 257 -21.60 -10.17 29.45
C ARG A 257 -21.57 -9.40 30.78
N LEU A 258 -20.85 -8.28 30.85
CA LEU A 258 -20.74 -7.46 32.06
C LEU A 258 -22.10 -6.99 32.56
N ARG A 259 -22.97 -6.52 31.67
CA ARG A 259 -24.34 -6.11 32.03
C ARG A 259 -25.18 -7.24 32.61
N ARG A 260 -25.02 -8.48 32.12
CA ARG A 260 -25.68 -9.66 32.72
C ARG A 260 -25.14 -9.94 34.12
N GLU A 261 -23.81 -9.93 34.29
CA GLU A 261 -23.19 -10.12 35.61
C GLU A 261 -23.57 -9.02 36.61
N ILE A 262 -23.74 -7.77 36.14
CA ILE A 262 -24.21 -6.63 36.94
C ILE A 262 -25.64 -6.88 37.44
N VAL A 263 -26.56 -7.31 36.57
CA VAL A 263 -27.95 -7.60 36.95
C VAL A 263 -28.01 -8.74 37.97
N GLU A 264 -27.24 -9.81 37.75
CA GLU A 264 -27.16 -10.94 38.69
C GLU A 264 -26.56 -10.54 40.04
N THR A 265 -25.48 -9.75 40.03
CA THR A 265 -24.82 -9.27 41.26
C THR A 265 -25.69 -8.28 42.02
N ARG A 266 -26.45 -7.43 41.31
CA ARG A 266 -27.41 -6.51 41.93
C ARG A 266 -28.51 -7.26 42.68
N ALA A 267 -29.04 -8.36 42.12
CA ALA A 267 -30.03 -9.18 42.82
C ALA A 267 -29.46 -9.84 44.09
N ALA A 268 -28.16 -10.15 44.12
CA ALA A 268 -27.48 -10.68 45.30
C ALA A 268 -27.20 -9.60 46.37
N PHE A 269 -26.97 -8.34 45.96
CA PHE A 269 -26.77 -7.20 46.85
C PHE A 269 -27.99 -6.91 47.76
N GLU A 270 -29.19 -7.22 47.29
CA GLU A 270 -30.43 -7.04 48.08
C GLU A 270 -30.57 -8.03 49.25
N ARG A 271 -29.65 -9.01 49.39
CA ARG A 271 -29.65 -9.98 50.49
C ARG A 271 -28.94 -9.40 51.74
N PRO A 272 -29.53 -9.53 52.94
CA PRO A 272 -28.93 -9.00 54.16
C PRO A 272 -27.69 -9.80 54.60
N GLY A 273 -26.73 -9.10 55.22
CA GLY A 273 -25.54 -9.69 55.83
C GLY A 273 -24.27 -9.58 54.98
N THR A 274 -23.27 -10.40 55.29
CA THR A 274 -21.92 -10.36 54.69
C THR A 274 -21.91 -10.68 53.18
N GLU A 275 -22.97 -11.30 52.65
CA GLU A 275 -23.15 -11.51 51.22
C GLU A 275 -23.45 -10.21 50.46
N GLY A 276 -24.22 -9.30 51.06
CA GLY A 276 -24.54 -7.99 50.48
C GLY A 276 -23.30 -7.12 50.33
N ASP A 277 -22.44 -7.08 51.34
CA ASP A 277 -21.19 -6.28 51.32
C ASP A 277 -20.21 -6.75 50.23
N ARG A 278 -20.11 -8.08 50.03
CA ARG A 278 -19.30 -8.66 48.94
C ARG A 278 -19.89 -8.35 47.58
N ALA A 279 -21.22 -8.45 47.44
CA ALA A 279 -21.91 -8.09 46.20
C ALA A 279 -21.74 -6.60 45.85
N ALA A 280 -21.76 -5.70 46.84
CA ALA A 280 -21.52 -4.27 46.65
C ALA A 280 -20.12 -3.99 46.08
N SER A 281 -19.10 -4.62 46.67
CA SER A 281 -17.71 -4.49 46.22
C SER A 281 -17.53 -5.02 44.80
N ARG A 282 -18.14 -6.18 44.48
CA ARG A 282 -18.11 -6.75 43.13
C ARG A 282 -18.85 -5.88 42.12
N LEU A 283 -20.01 -5.33 42.48
CA LEU A 283 -20.80 -4.46 41.62
C LEU A 283 -20.02 -3.19 41.24
N SER A 284 -19.35 -2.56 42.21
CA SER A 284 -18.47 -1.41 41.96
C SER A 284 -17.35 -1.76 40.96
N ALA A 285 -16.71 -2.92 41.13
CA ALA A 285 -15.68 -3.40 40.20
C ALA A 285 -16.22 -3.69 38.79
N LEU A 286 -17.42 -4.27 38.68
CA LEU A 286 -18.06 -4.54 37.38
C LEU A 286 -18.45 -3.25 36.66
N LEU A 287 -18.97 -2.25 37.37
CA LEU A 287 -19.30 -0.93 36.80
C LEU A 287 -18.04 -0.20 36.30
N ALA A 288 -16.97 -0.22 37.09
CA ALA A 288 -15.68 0.35 36.68
C ALA A 288 -15.10 -0.37 35.44
N LEU A 289 -15.29 -1.68 35.34
CA LEU A 289 -14.88 -2.45 34.17
C LEU A 289 -15.75 -2.15 32.94
N GLU A 290 -17.06 -2.01 33.12
CA GLU A 290 -17.99 -1.60 32.06
C GLU A 290 -17.60 -0.24 31.49
N GLU A 291 -17.43 0.78 32.33
CA GLU A 291 -17.00 2.12 31.92
C GLU A 291 -15.66 2.06 31.16
N ARG A 292 -14.69 1.32 31.69
CA ARG A 292 -13.39 1.14 31.02
C ARG A 292 -13.52 0.48 29.66
N VAL A 293 -14.39 -0.51 29.50
CA VAL A 293 -14.65 -1.16 28.20
C VAL A 293 -15.42 -0.23 27.26
N GLU A 294 -16.33 0.62 27.75
CA GLU A 294 -17.04 1.61 26.93
C GLU A 294 -16.09 2.67 26.34
N GLU A 295 -15.06 3.07 27.09
CA GLU A 295 -14.04 4.04 26.65
C GLU A 295 -13.02 3.48 25.64
N VAL A 296 -12.97 2.15 25.45
CA VAL A 296 -12.07 1.48 24.49
C VAL A 296 -12.32 2.02 23.08
N ARG A 297 -11.24 2.51 22.45
CA ARG A 297 -11.23 3.01 21.07
C ARG A 297 -11.52 1.88 20.08
N GLU A 298 -12.52 2.08 19.23
CA GLU A 298 -12.93 1.04 18.27
C GLU A 298 -12.05 0.97 17.02
N TRP A 299 -11.28 2.02 16.72
CA TRP A 299 -10.39 2.05 15.59
C TRP A 299 -8.97 1.61 15.98
N PRO A 300 -8.37 0.65 15.25
CA PRO A 300 -7.02 0.12 15.50
C PRO A 300 -5.94 1.04 14.94
N LEU A 301 -6.12 2.35 15.13
CA LEU A 301 -5.29 3.39 14.53
C LEU A 301 -4.83 4.35 15.60
N ASP A 302 -3.53 4.38 15.82
CA ASP A 302 -2.89 5.47 16.53
C ASP A 302 -2.82 6.73 15.68
N MET A 303 -3.00 7.88 16.32
CA MET A 303 -2.89 9.20 15.68
C MET A 303 -1.58 9.36 14.88
N PRO A 304 -0.39 8.93 15.39
CA PRO A 304 0.84 8.89 14.60
C PRO A 304 0.75 8.12 13.28
N THR A 305 0.03 7.00 13.22
CA THR A 305 -0.08 6.17 12.01
C THR A 305 -0.95 6.86 10.97
N VAL A 306 -2.08 7.45 11.40
CA VAL A 306 -2.95 8.25 10.53
C VAL A 306 -2.21 9.46 9.98
N PHE A 307 -1.46 10.17 10.84
CA PHE A 307 -0.67 11.32 10.44
C PHE A 307 0.42 10.96 9.43
N ARG A 308 1.14 9.83 9.63
CA ARG A 308 2.11 9.33 8.65
C ARG A 308 1.46 8.99 7.31
N PHE A 309 0.30 8.34 7.32
CA PHE A 309 -0.44 8.06 6.09
C PHE A 309 -0.83 9.35 5.37
N ALA A 310 -1.38 10.33 6.10
CA ALA A 310 -1.74 11.63 5.54
C ALA A 310 -0.53 12.37 4.95
N LEU A 311 0.62 12.37 5.65
CA LEU A 311 1.86 12.93 5.14
C LEU A 311 2.34 12.23 3.86
N TYR A 312 2.29 10.90 3.81
CA TYR A 312 2.67 10.15 2.62
C TYR A 312 1.71 10.38 1.44
N LEU A 313 0.42 10.58 1.71
CA LEU A 313 -0.55 10.97 0.70
C LEU A 313 -0.35 12.42 0.22
N ALA A 314 0.16 13.29 1.10
CA ALA A 314 0.52 14.65 0.77
C ALA A 314 1.80 14.75 -0.06
N LEU A 315 2.72 13.77 -0.05
CA LEU A 315 3.92 13.79 -0.89
C LEU A 315 3.63 13.96 -2.39
N PRO A 316 2.80 13.09 -3.02
CA PRO A 316 2.45 13.26 -4.42
C PRO A 316 1.71 14.60 -4.65
N LEU A 317 0.72 14.91 -3.83
CA LEU A 317 -0.09 16.12 -3.99
C LEU A 317 0.71 17.42 -3.81
N GLY A 318 1.63 17.42 -2.86
CA GLY A 318 2.51 18.55 -2.54
C GLY A 318 3.52 18.81 -3.65
N SER A 319 4.04 17.76 -4.31
CA SER A 319 4.91 17.93 -5.48
C SER A 319 4.18 18.62 -6.64
N TRP A 320 2.91 18.27 -6.86
CA TRP A 320 2.09 18.89 -7.91
C TRP A 320 1.69 20.33 -7.56
N LEU A 321 1.19 20.55 -6.34
CA LEU A 321 0.82 21.89 -5.85
C LEU A 321 2.03 22.82 -5.81
N GLY A 322 3.20 22.33 -5.38
CA GLY A 322 4.45 23.09 -5.35
C GLY A 322 4.84 23.58 -6.74
N GLY A 323 4.76 22.72 -7.76
CA GLY A 323 5.00 23.11 -9.16
C GLY A 323 4.06 24.23 -9.61
N ALA A 324 2.75 24.07 -9.40
CA ALA A 324 1.76 25.07 -9.80
C ALA A 324 1.93 26.43 -9.08
N VAL A 325 2.33 26.41 -7.80
CA VAL A 325 2.62 27.63 -7.04
C VAL A 325 3.86 28.33 -7.58
N VAL A 326 4.93 27.59 -7.86
CA VAL A 326 6.17 28.15 -8.44
C VAL A 326 5.89 28.76 -9.81
N GLU A 327 5.13 28.07 -10.67
CA GLU A 327 4.72 28.59 -11.98
C GLU A 327 3.94 29.90 -11.86
N ARG A 328 2.98 29.99 -10.91
CA ARG A 328 2.25 31.24 -10.66
C ARG A 328 3.13 32.36 -10.17
N ILE A 329 4.07 32.09 -9.27
CA ILE A 329 5.00 33.11 -8.75
C ILE A 329 5.91 33.61 -9.87
N LEU A 330 6.49 32.71 -10.67
CA LEU A 330 7.32 33.11 -11.81
C LEU A 330 6.53 33.94 -12.82
N GLY A 331 5.28 33.57 -13.10
CA GLY A 331 4.40 34.36 -13.95
C GLY A 331 4.12 35.78 -13.43
N LEU A 332 4.04 35.96 -12.10
CA LEU A 332 3.87 37.28 -11.48
C LEU A 332 5.15 38.12 -11.44
N VAL A 333 6.33 37.49 -11.44
CA VAL A 333 7.63 38.20 -11.42
C VAL A 333 8.06 38.60 -12.83
N MET A 334 7.70 37.81 -13.84
CA MET A 334 8.10 38.03 -15.24
C MET A 334 7.07 38.82 -16.07
N GLY A 335 5.87 39.07 -15.55
CA GLY A 335 4.80 39.83 -16.21
C GLY A 335 4.61 41.21 -15.61
#